data_AF-A0A9N9MPE4-F1
#
_entry.id   AF-A0A9N9MPE4-F1
#
_cell.length_a   1.000
_cell.length_b   1.000
_cell.length_c   1.000
_cell.angle_alpha   90.00
_cell.angle_beta   90.00
_cell.angle_gamma   90.00
#
_symmetry.space_group_name_H-M   'P 1'
#
loop_
_entity.id
_entity.type
_entity.pdbx_description
1 polymer ?
#
loop_
_entity_poly.entity_id
_entity_poly.type
_entity_poly.pdbx_seq_one_letter_code
_entity_poly.pdbx_strand_id
1 'polypeptide(L)'
;MMATTMVTKTALFAILLFYMCSISAEAGPAAAGVCYAGCAAVAVACFAAAGFTFGTVPGAVIVATPALAACNSAFGVCEAACMAALFMPTP
;
A
#
# COMPACT_ATOMS: atom_id res chain seq x y z
N MET A 1 18.10 37.15 -33.20
CA MET A 1 16.81 36.42 -33.32
C MET A 1 16.95 34.90 -33.12
N MET A 2 18.12 34.28 -33.37
CA MET A 2 18.37 32.85 -33.07
C MET A 2 18.72 32.54 -31.60
N ALA A 3 19.36 33.48 -30.87
CA ALA A 3 19.72 33.26 -29.47
C ALA A 3 18.51 33.23 -28.52
N THR A 4 17.46 34.00 -28.83
CA THR A 4 16.23 34.08 -28.03
C THR A 4 15.40 32.80 -28.14
N THR A 5 15.40 32.12 -29.29
CA THR A 5 14.63 30.88 -29.49
C THR A 5 15.26 29.64 -28.82
N MET A 6 16.58 29.60 -28.65
CA MET A 6 17.25 28.55 -27.88
C MET A 6 16.95 28.66 -26.37
N VAL A 7 17.00 29.88 -25.82
CA VAL A 7 16.73 30.13 -24.39
C VAL A 7 15.29 29.76 -24.03
N THR A 8 14.32 30.07 -24.89
CA THR A 8 12.90 29.68 -24.68
C THR A 8 12.68 28.17 -24.70
N LYS A 9 13.32 27.43 -25.60
CA LYS A 9 13.19 25.95 -25.66
C LYS A 9 13.79 25.26 -24.44
N THR A 10 14.98 25.69 -24.00
CA THR A 10 15.64 25.12 -22.81
C THR A 10 14.86 25.43 -21.53
N ALA A 11 14.29 26.64 -21.41
CA ALA A 11 13.43 27.00 -20.30
C ALA A 11 12.14 26.18 -20.26
N LEU A 12 11.47 25.97 -21.41
CA LEU A 12 10.30 25.11 -21.51
C LEU A 12 10.60 23.66 -21.12
N PHE A 13 11.74 23.12 -21.55
CA PHE A 13 12.16 21.76 -21.19
C PHE A 13 12.43 21.64 -19.68
N ALA A 14 13.11 22.61 -19.08
CA ALA A 14 13.34 22.65 -17.65
C ALA A 14 12.03 22.78 -16.83
N ILE A 15 11.08 23.58 -17.30
CA ILE A 15 9.74 23.72 -16.68
C ILE A 15 8.94 22.42 -16.78
N LEU A 16 8.98 21.73 -17.93
CA LEU A 16 8.34 20.43 -18.12
C LEU A 16 8.95 19.37 -17.21
N LEU A 17 10.28 19.33 -17.06
CA LEU A 17 10.96 18.42 -16.14
C LEU A 17 10.63 18.72 -14.67
N PHE A 18 10.54 20.00 -14.30
CA PHE A 18 10.15 20.41 -12.95
C PHE A 18 8.69 20.02 -12.66
N TYR A 19 7.78 20.21 -13.62
CA TYR A 19 6.38 19.80 -13.52
C TYR A 19 6.22 18.27 -13.37
N MET A 20 7.04 17.48 -14.07
CA MET A 20 7.07 16.01 -13.91
C MET A 20 7.66 15.57 -12.56
N CYS A 21 8.59 16.33 -11.98
CA CYS A 21 9.13 16.07 -10.64
C CYS A 21 8.17 16.49 -9.51
N SER A 22 7.24 17.43 -9.79
CA SER A 22 6.18 17.84 -8.88
C SER A 22 5.02 16.84 -8.79
N ILE A 23 4.97 15.85 -9.69
CA ILE A 23 4.09 14.69 -9.55
C ILE A 23 4.77 13.70 -8.61
N SER A 24 4.94 14.08 -7.34
CA SER A 24 4.91 13.08 -6.30
C SER A 24 3.57 12.37 -6.49
N ALA A 25 3.59 11.15 -7.05
CA ALA A 25 2.41 10.32 -7.08
C ALA A 25 2.15 9.93 -5.64
N GLU A 26 1.41 10.78 -4.94
CA GLU A 26 1.00 10.57 -3.57
C GLU A 26 -0.10 9.50 -3.71
N ALA A 27 0.29 8.25 -3.80
CA ALA A 27 -0.63 7.18 -4.18
C ALA A 27 -1.29 6.58 -2.94
N GLY A 28 -1.69 7.39 -1.96
CA GLY A 28 -2.08 6.92 -0.63
C GLY A 28 -3.05 5.72 -0.62
N PRO A 29 -4.24 5.83 -1.26
CA PRO A 29 -5.18 4.74 -1.39
C PRO A 29 -4.65 3.53 -2.15
N ALA A 30 -3.80 3.74 -3.17
CA ALA A 30 -3.19 2.63 -3.89
C ALA A 30 -2.15 1.90 -3.02
N ALA A 31 -1.31 2.65 -2.29
CA ALA A 31 -0.35 2.12 -1.33
C ALA A 31 -1.04 1.39 -0.17
N ALA A 32 -2.14 1.93 0.34
CA ALA A 32 -2.98 1.27 1.33
C ALA A 32 -3.55 -0.04 0.79
N GLY A 33 -4.10 -0.04 -0.43
CA GLY A 33 -4.59 -1.24 -1.10
C GLY A 33 -3.54 -2.35 -1.22
N VAL A 34 -2.31 -1.99 -1.62
CA VAL A 34 -1.19 -2.94 -1.67
C VAL A 34 -0.81 -3.46 -0.28
N CYS A 35 -0.81 -2.59 0.73
CA CYS A 35 -0.55 -2.97 2.11
C CYS A 35 -1.58 -3.99 2.64
N TYR A 36 -2.87 -3.71 2.47
CA TYR A 36 -3.96 -4.62 2.84
C TYR A 36 -3.86 -5.97 2.13
N ALA A 37 -3.58 -5.95 0.82
CA ALA A 37 -3.37 -7.18 0.06
C ALA A 37 -2.20 -8.02 0.60
N GLY A 38 -1.10 -7.37 0.98
CA GLY A 38 0.05 -8.03 1.61
C GLY A 38 -0.27 -8.63 2.98
N CYS A 39 -0.95 -7.87 3.85
CA CYS A 39 -1.40 -8.35 5.15
C CYS A 39 -2.32 -9.57 5.02
N ALA A 40 -3.28 -9.52 4.08
CA ALA A 40 -4.17 -10.64 3.79
C ALA A 40 -3.40 -11.86 3.26
N ALA A 41 -2.41 -11.68 2.40
CA ALA A 41 -1.58 -12.78 1.90
C ALA A 41 -0.80 -13.48 3.03
N VAL A 42 -0.24 -12.72 3.97
CA VAL A 42 0.43 -13.27 5.16
C VAL A 42 -0.56 -14.00 6.08
N ALA A 43 -1.77 -13.47 6.27
CA ALA A 43 -2.82 -14.12 7.05
C ALA A 43 -3.23 -15.47 6.42
N VAL A 44 -3.41 -15.50 5.10
CA VAL A 44 -3.69 -16.74 4.34
C VAL A 44 -2.58 -17.76 4.54
N ALA A 45 -1.31 -17.34 4.43
CA ALA A 45 -0.17 -18.23 4.62
C ALA A 45 -0.10 -18.77 6.07
N CYS A 46 -0.35 -17.93 7.07
CA CYS A 46 -0.33 -18.31 8.48
C CYS A 46 -1.44 -19.32 8.82
N PHE A 47 -2.66 -19.08 8.34
CA PHE A 47 -3.77 -20.02 8.50
C PHE A 47 -3.50 -21.33 7.76
N ALA A 48 -2.95 -21.27 6.54
CA ALA A 48 -2.59 -22.46 5.77
C ALA A 48 -1.52 -23.30 6.47
N ALA A 49 -0.52 -22.67 7.09
CA ALA A 49 0.49 -23.35 7.91
C ALA A 49 -0.12 -24.05 9.14
N ALA A 50 -1.22 -23.53 9.68
CA ALA A 50 -2.01 -24.16 10.74
C ALA A 50 -2.99 -25.23 10.22
N GLY A 51 -3.09 -25.44 8.90
CA GLY A 51 -4.01 -26.40 8.28
C GLY A 51 -5.43 -25.89 8.07
N PHE A 52 -5.64 -24.58 8.09
CA PHE A 52 -6.94 -23.94 7.92
C PHE A 52 -6.97 -23.00 6.72
N THR A 53 -8.15 -22.80 6.14
CA THR A 53 -8.38 -21.79 5.10
C THR A 53 -8.83 -20.48 5.76
N PHE A 54 -8.10 -19.39 5.51
CA PHE A 54 -8.49 -18.07 6.00
C PHE A 54 -9.87 -17.66 5.49
N GLY A 55 -10.69 -17.05 6.34
CA GLY A 55 -12.05 -16.62 6.02
C GLY A 55 -13.13 -17.71 6.08
N THR A 56 -12.78 -18.99 6.22
CA THR A 56 -13.76 -20.08 6.35
C THR A 56 -13.95 -20.57 7.77
N VAL A 57 -13.08 -20.16 8.70
CA VAL A 57 -13.09 -20.62 10.09
C VAL A 57 -14.01 -19.74 10.94
N PRO A 58 -14.98 -20.30 11.68
CA PRO A 58 -15.82 -19.54 12.59
C PRO A 58 -14.99 -18.82 13.67
N GLY A 59 -15.37 -17.59 14.03
CA GLY A 59 -14.63 -16.78 15.00
C GLY A 59 -14.42 -17.47 16.37
N ALA A 60 -15.39 -18.25 16.84
CA ALA A 60 -15.24 -19.03 18.08
C ALA A 60 -14.09 -20.06 18.00
N VAL A 61 -13.90 -20.69 16.84
CA VAL A 61 -12.81 -21.66 16.61
C VAL A 61 -11.46 -20.94 16.48
N ILE A 62 -11.44 -19.75 15.88
CA ILE A 62 -10.24 -18.91 15.82
C ILE A 62 -9.77 -18.54 17.23
N VAL A 63 -10.68 -18.09 18.11
CA VAL A 63 -10.35 -17.72 19.50
C VAL A 63 -9.93 -18.94 20.32
N ALA A 64 -10.54 -20.10 20.09
CA ALA A 64 -10.20 -21.34 20.80
C ALA A 64 -8.89 -21.98 20.33
N THR A 65 -8.33 -21.56 19.18
CA THR A 65 -7.11 -22.15 18.61
C THR A 65 -5.96 -21.14 18.65
N PRO A 66 -4.96 -21.31 19.53
CA PRO A 66 -3.94 -20.29 19.78
C PRO A 66 -3.19 -19.81 18.53
N ALA A 67 -2.87 -20.73 17.61
CA ALA A 67 -2.21 -20.37 16.35
C ALA A 67 -3.06 -19.46 15.48
N LEU A 68 -4.37 -19.75 15.34
CA LEU A 68 -5.29 -18.94 14.53
C LEU A 68 -5.57 -17.60 15.19
N ALA A 69 -5.74 -17.58 16.51
CA ALA A 69 -5.87 -16.33 17.27
C ALA A 69 -4.67 -15.41 17.05
N ALA A 70 -3.46 -15.96 17.10
CA ALA A 70 -2.23 -15.21 16.83
C ALA A 70 -2.18 -14.71 15.37
N CYS A 71 -2.40 -15.57 14.37
CA CYS A 71 -2.45 -15.17 12.96
C CYS A 71 -3.46 -14.04 12.71
N ASN A 72 -4.66 -14.14 13.28
CA ASN A 72 -5.72 -13.16 13.11
C ASN A 72 -5.42 -11.83 13.82
N SER A 73 -4.79 -11.87 15.00
CA SER A 73 -4.34 -10.66 15.69
C SER A 73 -3.23 -9.94 14.92
N ALA A 74 -2.27 -10.68 14.36
CA ALA A 74 -1.19 -10.12 13.55
C ALA A 74 -1.74 -9.48 12.26
N PHE A 75 -2.71 -10.12 11.62
CA PHE A 75 -3.45 -9.53 10.50
C PHE A 75 -4.07 -8.19 10.90
N GLY A 76 -4.83 -8.13 11.99
CA GLY A 76 -5.45 -6.87 12.45
C GLY A 76 -4.45 -5.74 12.75
N VAL A 77 -3.28 -6.06 13.34
CA VAL A 77 -2.21 -5.08 13.57
C VAL A 77 -1.59 -4.60 12.26
N CYS A 78 -1.38 -5.50 11.30
CA CYS A 78 -0.87 -5.17 9.97
C CYS A 78 -1.82 -4.22 9.23
N GLU A 79 -3.12 -4.54 9.21
CA GLU A 79 -4.17 -3.71 8.62
C GLU A 79 -4.24 -2.32 9.27
N ALA A 80 -4.10 -2.24 10.59
CA ALA A 80 -4.09 -0.96 11.30
C ALA A 80 -2.89 -0.08 10.88
N ALA A 81 -1.73 -0.68 10.63
CA ALA A 81 -0.55 0.05 10.14
C ALA A 81 -0.75 0.56 8.69
N CYS A 82 -1.54 -0.13 7.87
CA CYS A 82 -1.86 0.31 6.50
C CYS A 82 -2.63 1.64 6.46
N MET A 83 -3.26 2.07 7.56
CA MET A 83 -3.89 3.39 7.65
C MET A 83 -2.90 4.53 7.43
N ALA A 84 -1.63 4.36 7.81
CA ALA A 84 -0.60 5.35 7.55
C ALA A 84 -0.41 5.60 6.04
N ALA A 85 -0.50 4.54 5.22
CA ALA A 85 -0.47 4.68 3.77
C ALA A 85 -1.75 5.31 3.22
N LEU A 86 -2.91 5.01 3.81
CA LEU A 86 -4.19 5.56 3.37
C LEU A 86 -4.28 7.08 3.53
N PHE A 87 -3.68 7.63 4.60
CA PHE A 87 -3.63 9.06 4.87
C PHE A 87 -2.48 9.80 4.17
N MET A 88 -1.66 9.09 3.39
CA MET A 88 -0.76 9.78 2.46
C MET A 88 -1.61 10.56 1.45
N PRO A 89 -1.13 11.71 0.96
CA PRO A 89 -1.91 12.52 0.03
C PRO A 89 -2.30 11.73 -1.23
N THR A 90 -3.27 12.26 -1.97
CA THR A 90 -3.71 11.77 -3.28
C THR A 90 -3.61 12.86 -4.33
N PRO A 91 -3.13 12.57 -5.56
CA PRO A 91 -3.25 13.50 -6.67
C PRO A 91 -4.71 13.81 -7.02
#